data_AF-A0A9C8WKF3-F1
#
_entry.id   AF-A0A9C8WKF3-F1
#
_cell.length_a   1.000
_cell.length_b   1.000
_cell.length_c   1.000
_cell.angle_alpha   90.00
_cell.angle_beta   90.00
_cell.angle_gamma   90.00
#
_symmetry.space_group_name_H-M   'P 1'
#
loop_
_entity.id
_entity.type
_entity.pdbx_description
1 polymer ?
#
loop_
_entity_poly.entity_id
_entity_poly.type
_entity_poly.pdbx_seq_one_letter_code
_entity_poly.pdbx_strand_id
1 'polypeptide(L)'
;MKAPLIFRREDTISPLQADYWKDLLYRVVKIGTELEVAPRKGAKRPAFEEAVRRDLSPSGSLERLGKSGVWDIQTEHCGIEIRIIGRQPYFRALQQQYTDIMQVLKKHGARPRPTCGLHFHLLTPGLAEPVPEIILANLWNLVRRYAPELKFMNSAGSSRNALTRRRNHNSHLEMVRLSPGSMSMKAIQQTLKASRPVPEHQNFLNLEHLSFTPRGDVLPFHVEFRFPDAHLSPTAITAQTFLFLALALKAVDLSQYGILHVGKTVSWQRKVEILNLLSNNDGKLATSDTSGITDEIIEELRQGCYEMLDLLVPIFDHFTDNPGLDVLLALAETPMSLMRSSGHGWDTIEERLAARTAVDDLGLDEIDYRLMQRIELGEWSASDSVEAWQWQAASDLFLTPQELERRLNRLDVLRGVRWDERQGTMVFKR
;
A
#
# COMPACT_ATOMS: atom_id res chain seq x y z
N MET A 1 13.06 -1.47 -31.66
CA MET A 1 12.95 -0.31 -30.74
C MET A 1 12.12 -0.71 -29.53
N LYS A 2 12.63 -0.55 -28.29
CA LYS A 2 11.80 -0.70 -27.09
C LYS A 2 10.73 0.40 -27.15
N ALA A 3 9.44 0.01 -27.15
CA ALA A 3 8.35 0.98 -27.15
C ALA A 3 8.49 1.89 -25.92
N PRO A 4 8.28 3.21 -26.05
CA PRO A 4 8.42 4.12 -24.93
C PRO A 4 7.40 3.75 -23.83
N LEU A 5 7.89 3.70 -22.58
CA LEU A 5 7.08 3.45 -21.39
C LEU A 5 6.12 4.61 -21.09
N ILE A 6 6.21 5.71 -21.84
CA ILE A 6 5.52 6.97 -21.59
C ILE A 6 4.95 7.50 -22.90
N PHE A 7 3.66 7.85 -22.89
CA PHE A 7 3.01 8.61 -23.95
C PHE A 7 3.31 10.09 -23.75
N ARG A 8 3.77 10.76 -24.82
CA ARG A 8 3.95 12.20 -24.79
C ARG A 8 2.61 12.89 -24.64
N ARG A 9 2.56 13.87 -23.75
CA ARG A 9 1.46 14.82 -23.60
C ARG A 9 2.04 16.23 -23.57
N GLU A 10 1.23 17.20 -23.94
CA GLU A 10 1.64 18.61 -24.01
C GLU A 10 1.56 19.30 -22.64
N ASP A 11 0.78 18.74 -21.71
CA ASP A 11 0.57 19.25 -20.35
C ASP A 11 1.51 18.61 -19.31
N THR A 12 2.74 18.30 -19.70
CA THR A 12 3.79 17.89 -18.73
C THR A 12 4.14 19.02 -17.78
N ILE A 13 4.57 18.67 -16.58
CA ILE A 13 5.08 19.63 -15.59
C ILE A 13 6.61 19.73 -15.65
N SER A 14 7.16 20.90 -15.39
CA SER A 14 8.62 21.08 -15.27
C SER A 14 9.18 20.41 -14.01
N PRO A 15 10.50 20.15 -13.93
CA PRO A 15 11.12 19.62 -12.71
C PRO A 15 10.83 20.46 -11.46
N LEU A 16 10.88 21.80 -11.58
CA LEU A 16 10.56 22.71 -10.47
C LEU A 16 9.10 22.57 -10.01
N GLN A 17 8.17 22.38 -10.95
CA GLN A 17 6.76 22.14 -10.61
C GLN A 17 6.58 20.76 -9.97
N ALA A 18 7.32 19.74 -10.41
CA ALA A 18 7.26 18.41 -9.83
C ALA A 18 7.75 18.41 -8.37
N ASP A 19 8.90 19.07 -8.09
CA ASP A 19 9.41 19.22 -6.73
C ASP A 19 8.40 19.94 -5.82
N TYR A 20 7.83 21.04 -6.33
CA TYR A 20 6.79 21.79 -5.63
C TYR A 20 5.54 20.93 -5.33
N TRP A 21 5.01 20.20 -6.33
CA TRP A 21 3.82 19.37 -6.14
C TRP A 21 4.09 18.18 -5.22
N LYS A 22 5.29 17.58 -5.28
CA LYS A 22 5.69 16.52 -4.35
C LYS A 22 5.72 17.02 -2.91
N ASP A 23 6.41 18.12 -2.64
CA ASP A 23 6.50 18.70 -1.30
C ASP A 23 5.12 19.13 -0.78
N LEU A 24 4.34 19.82 -1.63
CA LEU A 24 3.00 20.25 -1.27
C LEU A 24 2.10 19.06 -0.92
N LEU A 25 1.97 18.08 -1.84
CA LEU A 25 1.11 16.92 -1.62
C LEU A 25 1.58 16.08 -0.43
N TYR A 26 2.89 15.90 -0.22
CA TYR A 26 3.41 15.20 0.95
C TYR A 26 2.97 15.87 2.27
N ARG A 27 2.87 17.20 2.30
CA ARG A 27 2.47 17.97 3.49
C ARG A 27 0.95 18.06 3.68
N VAL A 28 0.19 18.19 2.60
CA VAL A 28 -1.25 18.50 2.69
C VAL A 28 -2.16 17.28 2.52
N VAL A 29 -1.67 16.20 1.89
CA VAL A 29 -2.46 14.98 1.74
C VAL A 29 -2.71 14.38 3.13
N LYS A 30 -3.98 14.15 3.42
CA LYS A 30 -4.43 13.28 4.51
C LYS A 30 -4.93 11.99 3.91
N ILE A 31 -4.45 10.86 4.42
CA ILE A 31 -5.02 9.57 4.10
C ILE A 31 -6.01 9.15 5.18
N GLY A 32 -7.28 9.15 4.80
CA GLY A 32 -8.36 8.61 5.62
C GLY A 32 -8.61 7.13 5.28
N THR A 33 -9.09 6.36 6.25
CA THR A 33 -9.51 4.97 6.01
C THR A 33 -10.93 4.70 6.47
N GLU A 34 -11.65 3.93 5.68
CA GLU A 34 -12.94 3.33 6.05
C GLU A 34 -12.70 1.85 6.35
N LEU A 35 -12.70 1.48 7.63
CA LEU A 35 -12.52 0.11 8.07
C LEU A 35 -13.88 -0.51 8.39
N GLU A 36 -14.32 -1.46 7.56
CA GLU A 36 -15.52 -2.21 7.81
C GLU A 36 -15.25 -3.44 8.69
N VAL A 37 -16.08 -3.65 9.72
CA VAL A 37 -16.01 -4.85 10.57
C VAL A 37 -17.38 -5.36 10.95
N ALA A 38 -17.49 -6.68 11.10
CA ALA A 38 -18.69 -7.33 11.60
C ALA A 38 -18.57 -7.61 13.10
N PRO A 39 -19.70 -7.62 13.85
CA PRO A 39 -19.71 -8.12 15.21
C PRO A 39 -19.42 -9.64 15.26
N ARG A 40 -19.04 -10.13 16.44
CA ARG A 40 -18.95 -11.58 16.69
C ARG A 40 -20.26 -12.29 16.35
N LYS A 41 -20.16 -13.55 15.93
CA LYS A 41 -21.34 -14.35 15.53
C LYS A 41 -22.36 -14.39 16.69
N GLY A 42 -23.62 -14.08 16.39
CA GLY A 42 -24.72 -14.06 17.36
C GLY A 42 -24.86 -12.77 18.18
N ALA A 43 -23.91 -11.82 18.11
CA ALA A 43 -24.08 -10.53 18.76
C ALA A 43 -24.99 -9.60 17.95
N LYS A 44 -25.80 -8.79 18.66
CA LYS A 44 -26.64 -7.75 18.04
C LYS A 44 -25.76 -6.56 17.64
N ARG A 45 -25.86 -6.13 16.37
CA ARG A 45 -25.10 -4.99 15.83
C ARG A 45 -25.23 -3.72 16.68
N PRO A 46 -26.44 -3.26 17.09
CA PRO A 46 -26.55 -1.99 17.82
C PRO A 46 -25.75 -1.97 19.13
N ALA A 47 -25.75 -3.07 19.89
CA ALA A 47 -24.99 -3.17 21.13
C ALA A 47 -23.47 -3.17 20.90
N PHE A 48 -23.02 -3.83 19.82
CA PHE A 48 -21.61 -3.79 19.41
C PHE A 48 -21.19 -2.39 18.97
N GLU A 49 -22.01 -1.74 18.14
CA GLU A 49 -21.77 -0.37 17.66
C GLU A 49 -21.69 0.63 18.81
N GLU A 50 -22.64 0.61 19.74
CA GLU A 50 -22.66 1.50 20.90
C GLU A 50 -21.41 1.31 21.78
N ALA A 51 -21.00 0.06 22.00
CA ALA A 51 -19.80 -0.25 22.78
C ALA A 51 -18.52 0.25 22.09
N VAL A 52 -18.41 0.07 20.76
CA VAL A 52 -17.27 0.57 19.97
C VAL A 52 -17.27 2.10 19.93
N ARG A 53 -18.42 2.75 19.72
CA ARG A 53 -18.55 4.23 19.75
C ARG A 53 -18.13 4.81 21.09
N ARG A 54 -18.54 4.21 22.20
CA ARG A 54 -18.17 4.65 23.54
C ARG A 54 -16.66 4.58 23.76
N ASP A 55 -16.05 3.45 23.39
CA ASP A 55 -14.63 3.20 23.67
C ASP A 55 -13.69 3.95 22.68
N LEU A 56 -14.10 4.15 21.41
CA LEU A 56 -13.33 4.92 20.42
C LEU A 56 -13.56 6.43 20.49
N SER A 57 -14.72 6.87 21.02
CA SER A 57 -15.11 8.28 21.16
C SER A 57 -14.91 9.09 19.87
N PRO A 58 -15.71 8.80 18.80
CA PRO A 58 -15.59 9.50 17.52
C PRO A 58 -15.77 11.00 17.69
N SER A 59 -14.92 11.77 17.02
CA SER A 59 -14.86 13.23 17.17
C SER A 59 -16.03 13.98 16.51
N GLY A 60 -16.64 13.41 15.47
CA GLY A 60 -17.64 14.07 14.64
C GLY A 60 -17.13 15.26 13.83
N SER A 61 -15.83 15.56 13.85
CA SER A 61 -15.24 16.72 13.18
C SER A 61 -13.90 16.40 12.52
N LEU A 62 -13.71 16.87 11.29
CA LEU A 62 -12.43 16.78 10.58
C LEU A 62 -11.37 17.76 11.13
N GLU A 63 -11.79 18.74 11.93
CA GLU A 63 -10.92 19.80 12.49
C GLU A 63 -10.35 19.41 13.87
N ARG A 64 -11.05 18.55 14.61
CA ARG A 64 -10.65 18.13 15.96
C ARG A 64 -10.44 16.62 15.98
N LEU A 65 -9.18 16.20 15.89
CA LEU A 65 -8.84 14.78 15.99
C LEU A 65 -9.07 14.31 17.44
N GLY A 66 -10.05 13.42 17.63
CA GLY A 66 -10.23 12.71 18.91
C GLY A 66 -9.01 11.84 19.26
N LYS A 67 -9.01 11.24 20.46
CA LYS A 67 -7.89 10.42 20.95
C LYS A 67 -7.44 9.36 19.93
N SER A 68 -8.40 8.66 19.34
CA SER A 68 -8.17 7.57 18.37
C SER A 68 -8.15 8.04 16.91
N GLY A 69 -8.28 9.35 16.64
CA GLY A 69 -8.42 9.90 15.29
C GLY A 69 -9.61 9.35 14.48
N VAL A 70 -10.59 8.76 15.17
CA VAL A 70 -11.85 8.32 14.58
C VAL A 70 -12.75 9.54 14.39
N TRP A 71 -13.16 9.77 13.15
CA TRP A 71 -14.09 10.83 12.80
C TRP A 71 -15.53 10.41 13.08
N ASP A 72 -15.91 9.25 12.56
CA ASP A 72 -17.27 8.73 12.66
C ASP A 72 -17.27 7.20 12.65
N ILE A 73 -18.36 6.63 13.15
CA ILE A 73 -18.69 5.22 12.99
C ILE A 73 -20.05 5.19 12.33
N GLN A 74 -20.29 4.33 11.35
CA GLN A 74 -21.57 4.26 10.64
C GLN A 74 -22.07 2.83 10.58
N THR A 75 -23.40 2.67 10.47
CA THR A 75 -24.00 1.37 10.20
C THR A 75 -23.70 0.98 8.76
N GLU A 76 -23.19 -0.24 8.56
CA GLU A 76 -22.92 -0.81 7.24
C GLU A 76 -23.57 -2.20 7.12
N HIS A 77 -23.78 -2.68 5.89
CA HIS A 77 -24.42 -3.95 5.59
C HIS A 77 -23.74 -5.14 6.29
N CYS A 78 -22.41 -5.08 6.45
CA CYS A 78 -21.61 -6.14 7.06
C CYS A 78 -21.50 -6.03 8.59
N GLY A 79 -21.83 -4.87 9.15
CA GLY A 79 -21.65 -4.53 10.56
C GLY A 79 -21.56 -3.02 10.76
N ILE A 80 -20.37 -2.51 11.02
CA ILE A 80 -20.12 -1.07 11.12
C ILE A 80 -18.95 -0.69 10.21
N GLU A 81 -18.93 0.55 9.77
CA GLU A 81 -17.80 1.21 9.13
C GLU A 81 -17.19 2.22 10.09
N ILE A 82 -15.87 2.19 10.25
CA ILE A 82 -15.13 3.11 11.12
C ILE A 82 -14.34 4.03 10.22
N ARG A 83 -14.67 5.32 10.26
CA ARG A 83 -14.01 6.36 9.46
C ARG A 83 -12.90 7.00 10.27
N ILE A 84 -11.67 6.81 9.83
CA ILE A 84 -10.46 7.17 10.56
C ILE A 84 -9.72 8.23 9.73
N ILE A 85 -9.26 9.28 10.38
CA ILE A 85 -8.35 10.25 9.76
C ILE A 85 -6.94 9.92 10.25
N GLY A 86 -6.06 9.57 9.33
CA GLY A 86 -4.67 9.24 9.67
C GLY A 86 -3.89 10.47 10.15
N ARG A 87 -3.03 10.27 11.16
CA ARG A 87 -1.98 11.21 11.56
C ARG A 87 -0.71 10.98 10.74
N GLN A 88 -0.74 11.40 9.48
CA GLN A 88 0.44 11.39 8.61
C GLN A 88 1.35 12.60 8.88
N PRO A 89 2.66 12.54 8.53
CA PRO A 89 3.36 11.47 7.82
C PRO A 89 4.17 10.51 8.73
N TYR A 90 3.91 10.45 10.03
CA TYR A 90 4.72 9.68 10.97
C TYR A 90 4.24 8.23 11.11
N PHE A 91 5.02 7.28 10.59
CA PHE A 91 4.67 5.86 10.60
C PHE A 91 4.31 5.35 12.00
N ARG A 92 5.16 5.62 13.00
CA ARG A 92 4.96 5.15 14.38
C ARG A 92 3.68 5.66 15.02
N ALA A 93 3.40 6.95 14.85
CA ALA A 93 2.19 7.56 15.41
C ALA A 93 0.92 6.95 14.78
N LEU A 94 0.96 6.72 13.46
CA LEU A 94 -0.14 6.09 12.74
C LEU A 94 -0.30 4.61 13.12
N GLN A 95 0.80 3.87 13.24
CA GLN A 95 0.81 2.48 13.71
C GLN A 95 0.19 2.38 15.10
N GLN A 96 0.60 3.24 16.04
CA GLN A 96 0.03 3.27 17.39
C GLN A 96 -1.47 3.59 17.37
N GLN A 97 -1.89 4.55 16.54
CA GLN A 97 -3.30 4.89 16.37
C GLN A 97 -4.13 3.67 15.93
N TYR A 98 -3.68 2.94 14.90
CA TYR A 98 -4.37 1.73 14.48
C TYR A 98 -4.27 0.60 15.51
N THR A 99 -3.17 0.48 16.25
CA THR A 99 -3.05 -0.49 17.35
C THR A 99 -4.12 -0.25 18.41
N ASP A 100 -4.30 1.00 18.84
CA ASP A 100 -5.32 1.36 19.83
C ASP A 100 -6.73 1.06 19.32
N ILE A 101 -7.01 1.37 18.04
CA ILE A 101 -8.29 1.06 17.40
C ILE A 101 -8.51 -0.47 17.37
N MET A 102 -7.53 -1.24 16.90
CA MET A 102 -7.64 -2.69 16.77
C MET A 102 -7.79 -3.38 18.13
N GLN A 103 -7.18 -2.86 19.20
CA GLN A 103 -7.39 -3.36 20.56
C GLN A 103 -8.85 -3.22 20.99
N VAL A 104 -9.47 -2.06 20.73
CA VAL A 104 -10.91 -1.86 21.01
C VAL A 104 -11.77 -2.80 20.18
N LEU A 105 -11.47 -2.97 18.89
CA LEU A 105 -12.21 -3.87 18.02
C LEU A 105 -12.10 -5.33 18.45
N LYS A 106 -10.88 -5.80 18.80
CA LYS A 106 -10.65 -7.16 19.32
C LYS A 106 -11.38 -7.38 20.65
N LYS A 107 -11.33 -6.41 21.57
CA LYS A 107 -12.06 -6.44 22.86
C LYS A 107 -13.56 -6.68 22.67
N HIS A 108 -14.17 -6.08 21.65
CA HIS A 108 -15.61 -6.24 21.34
C HIS A 108 -15.92 -7.39 20.38
N GLY A 109 -14.91 -8.20 20.01
CA GLY A 109 -15.07 -9.37 19.15
C GLY A 109 -15.35 -9.02 17.69
N ALA A 110 -14.83 -7.90 17.21
CA ALA A 110 -14.89 -7.52 15.80
C ALA A 110 -14.21 -8.58 14.92
N ARG A 111 -14.75 -8.79 13.72
CA ARG A 111 -14.17 -9.70 12.74
C ARG A 111 -14.36 -9.17 11.32
N PRO A 112 -13.31 -9.22 10.47
CA PRO A 112 -13.48 -8.98 9.05
C PRO A 112 -14.24 -10.14 8.43
N ARG A 113 -15.19 -9.82 7.54
CA ARG A 113 -15.91 -10.80 6.70
C ARG A 113 -15.55 -10.56 5.24
N PRO A 114 -15.81 -11.52 4.33
CA PRO A 114 -15.62 -11.31 2.89
C PRO A 114 -16.33 -10.08 2.31
N THR A 115 -17.41 -9.63 2.96
CA THR A 115 -18.16 -8.43 2.59
C THR A 115 -17.51 -7.14 3.08
N CYS A 116 -16.67 -7.21 4.12
CA CYS A 116 -16.03 -6.05 4.73
C CYS A 116 -14.92 -5.47 3.83
N GLY A 117 -15.02 -4.21 3.50
CA GLY A 117 -13.97 -3.43 2.82
C GLY A 117 -12.97 -2.77 3.77
N LEU A 118 -11.80 -2.46 3.22
CA LEU A 118 -10.91 -1.45 3.76
C LEU A 118 -10.66 -0.44 2.63
N HIS A 119 -11.18 0.77 2.77
CA HIS A 119 -11.01 1.81 1.76
C HIS A 119 -9.99 2.85 2.25
N PHE A 120 -9.19 3.37 1.32
CA PHE A 120 -8.23 4.43 1.58
C PHE A 120 -8.56 5.64 0.73
N HIS A 121 -8.72 6.80 1.35
CA HIS A 121 -8.99 8.05 0.67
C HIS A 121 -7.77 8.95 0.73
N LEU A 122 -7.23 9.35 -0.43
CA LEU A 122 -6.28 10.46 -0.49
C LEU A 122 -7.09 11.74 -0.53
N LEU A 123 -6.97 12.57 0.51
CA LEU A 123 -7.72 13.79 0.68
C LEU A 123 -6.76 14.98 0.73
N THR A 124 -7.11 16.09 0.10
CA THR A 124 -6.36 17.35 0.20
C THR A 124 -7.24 18.45 0.79
N PRO A 125 -7.71 18.29 2.03
CA PRO A 125 -8.65 19.24 2.63
C PRO A 125 -7.99 20.62 2.76
N GLY A 126 -8.63 21.65 2.19
CA GLY A 126 -8.12 23.02 2.23
C GLY A 126 -6.99 23.31 1.23
N LEU A 127 -6.70 22.41 0.29
CA LEU A 127 -5.84 22.74 -0.84
C LEU A 127 -6.49 23.87 -1.65
N ALA A 128 -5.77 24.98 -1.82
CA ALA A 128 -6.29 26.18 -2.49
C ALA A 128 -6.09 26.15 -4.01
N GLU A 129 -5.19 25.29 -4.49
CA GLU A 129 -4.70 25.31 -5.87
C GLU A 129 -5.01 23.98 -6.56
N PRO A 130 -5.49 24.00 -7.82
CA PRO A 130 -5.92 22.79 -8.48
C PRO A 130 -4.73 21.94 -8.93
N VAL A 131 -4.79 20.64 -8.65
CA VAL A 131 -3.75 19.66 -9.01
C VAL A 131 -3.78 19.42 -10.53
N PRO A 132 -2.66 19.53 -11.25
CA PRO A 132 -2.59 19.25 -12.68
C PRO A 132 -3.19 17.89 -13.05
N GLU A 133 -4.02 17.85 -14.09
CA GLU A 133 -4.71 16.63 -14.54
C GLU A 133 -3.74 15.46 -14.77
N ILE A 134 -2.56 15.76 -15.32
CA ILE A 134 -1.54 14.75 -15.64
C ILE A 134 -1.08 13.94 -14.41
N ILE A 135 -1.13 14.52 -13.20
CA ILE A 135 -0.78 13.81 -11.96
C ILE A 135 -1.84 12.75 -11.67
N LEU A 136 -3.13 13.11 -11.77
CA LEU A 136 -4.23 12.15 -11.62
C LEU A 136 -4.19 11.08 -12.72
N ALA A 137 -3.88 11.46 -13.96
CA ALA A 137 -3.73 10.53 -15.07
C ALA A 137 -2.62 9.49 -14.85
N ASN A 138 -1.47 9.93 -14.30
CA ASN A 138 -0.38 9.02 -13.95
C ASN A 138 -0.73 8.14 -12.75
N LEU A 139 -1.43 8.66 -11.73
CA LEU A 139 -1.92 7.85 -10.62
C LEU A 139 -2.87 6.76 -11.11
N TRP A 140 -3.83 7.13 -11.96
CA TRP A 140 -4.75 6.19 -12.61
C TRP A 140 -4.02 5.09 -13.37
N ASN A 141 -3.00 5.43 -14.16
CA ASN A 141 -2.23 4.43 -14.91
C ASN A 141 -1.25 3.61 -14.07
N LEU A 142 -0.69 4.17 -12.98
CA LEU A 142 0.09 3.40 -12.00
C LEU A 142 -0.78 2.31 -11.36
N VAL A 143 -1.98 2.68 -10.89
CA VAL A 143 -2.93 1.74 -10.31
C VAL A 143 -3.37 0.70 -11.33
N ARG A 144 -3.68 1.11 -12.58
CA ARG A 144 -4.03 0.16 -13.65
C ARG A 144 -2.90 -0.82 -13.95
N ARG A 145 -1.68 -0.31 -14.12
CA ARG A 145 -0.51 -1.12 -14.46
C ARG A 145 -0.22 -2.18 -13.42
N TYR A 146 -0.40 -1.87 -12.13
CA TYR A 146 -0.12 -2.76 -11.02
C TYR A 146 -1.38 -3.30 -10.33
N ALA A 147 -2.55 -3.27 -10.99
CA ALA A 147 -3.81 -3.65 -10.35
C ALA A 147 -3.85 -5.11 -9.83
N PRO A 148 -3.36 -6.13 -10.56
CA PRO A 148 -3.24 -7.49 -10.03
C PRO A 148 -2.38 -7.55 -8.75
N GLU A 149 -1.22 -6.91 -8.80
CA GLU A 149 -0.23 -6.90 -7.72
C GLU A 149 -0.75 -6.16 -6.48
N LEU A 150 -1.38 -5.00 -6.69
CA LEU A 150 -2.06 -4.24 -5.65
C LEU A 150 -3.18 -5.08 -5.01
N LYS A 151 -3.99 -5.77 -5.81
CA LYS A 151 -5.05 -6.63 -5.30
C LYS A 151 -4.50 -7.81 -4.51
N PHE A 152 -3.44 -8.45 -4.99
CA PHE A 152 -2.78 -9.57 -4.34
C PHE A 152 -2.14 -9.18 -3.00
N MET A 153 -1.31 -8.13 -2.97
CA MET A 153 -0.63 -7.67 -1.76
C MET A 153 -1.60 -7.18 -0.67
N ASN A 154 -2.77 -6.66 -1.06
CA ASN A 154 -3.82 -6.18 -0.15
C ASN A 154 -4.94 -7.21 0.10
N SER A 155 -4.71 -8.47 -0.25
CA SER A 155 -5.70 -9.53 -0.08
C SER A 155 -5.71 -10.09 1.34
N ALA A 156 -6.91 -10.39 1.86
CA ALA A 156 -7.12 -10.79 3.26
C ALA A 156 -8.05 -12.00 3.44
N GLY A 157 -8.39 -12.71 2.34
CA GLY A 157 -9.23 -13.90 2.34
C GLY A 157 -8.65 -15.06 3.15
N SER A 158 -9.48 -16.04 3.51
CA SER A 158 -9.09 -17.07 4.49
C SER A 158 -8.79 -18.45 3.92
N SER A 159 -8.76 -18.61 2.59
CA SER A 159 -8.49 -19.91 1.96
C SER A 159 -7.88 -19.73 0.58
N ARG A 160 -7.15 -20.73 0.09
CA ARG A 160 -6.46 -20.70 -1.21
C ARG A 160 -7.39 -20.47 -2.41
N ASN A 161 -8.64 -20.92 -2.30
CA ASN A 161 -9.68 -20.74 -3.34
C ASN A 161 -10.55 -19.49 -3.10
N ALA A 162 -10.27 -18.71 -2.06
CA ALA A 162 -10.94 -17.46 -1.76
C ALA A 162 -9.98 -16.45 -1.14
N LEU A 163 -8.94 -16.07 -1.89
CA LEU A 163 -7.91 -15.12 -1.45
C LEU A 163 -8.45 -13.70 -1.28
N THR A 164 -9.50 -13.33 -2.02
CA THR A 164 -9.99 -11.95 -2.11
C THR A 164 -11.50 -11.80 -1.93
N ARG A 165 -11.94 -10.58 -1.57
CA ARG A 165 -13.34 -10.13 -1.67
C ARG A 165 -13.87 -10.24 -3.10
N ARG A 166 -15.17 -10.52 -3.22
CA ARG A 166 -15.92 -10.54 -4.50
C ARG A 166 -15.87 -9.19 -5.23
N ARG A 167 -15.76 -9.24 -6.56
CA ARG A 167 -15.62 -8.07 -7.44
C ARG A 167 -16.75 -7.04 -7.32
N ASN A 168 -17.99 -7.46 -7.03
CA ASN A 168 -19.13 -6.54 -6.86
C ASN A 168 -18.95 -5.49 -5.75
N HIS A 169 -17.87 -5.52 -4.98
CA HIS A 169 -17.57 -4.49 -3.99
C HIS A 169 -16.32 -3.66 -4.35
N ASN A 170 -15.58 -4.03 -5.40
CA ASN A 170 -14.30 -3.43 -5.81
C ASN A 170 -13.94 -3.74 -7.28
N SER A 171 -14.86 -3.44 -8.19
CA SER A 171 -14.79 -3.81 -9.60
C SER A 171 -13.74 -3.02 -10.38
N HIS A 172 -12.88 -3.75 -11.08
CA HIS A 172 -11.87 -3.20 -11.98
C HIS A 172 -12.33 -3.08 -13.44
N LEU A 173 -13.54 -3.55 -13.78
CA LEU A 173 -13.96 -3.75 -15.17
C LEU A 173 -13.91 -2.48 -16.04
N GLU A 174 -14.34 -1.34 -15.49
CA GLU A 174 -14.25 -0.07 -16.20
C GLU A 174 -12.81 0.47 -16.18
N MET A 175 -12.15 0.40 -15.02
CA MET A 175 -10.79 0.91 -14.84
C MET A 175 -9.81 0.32 -15.87
N VAL A 176 -9.89 -0.99 -16.17
CA VAL A 176 -8.98 -1.61 -17.14
C VAL A 176 -9.19 -1.11 -18.58
N ARG A 177 -10.41 -0.67 -18.92
CA ARG A 177 -10.78 -0.21 -20.27
C ARG A 177 -10.47 1.26 -20.52
N LEU A 178 -10.60 2.10 -19.50
CA LEU A 178 -10.52 3.55 -19.63
C LEU A 178 -9.07 4.03 -19.50
N SER A 179 -8.57 4.69 -20.55
CA SER A 179 -7.17 5.11 -20.63
C SER A 179 -7.03 6.64 -20.75
N PRO A 180 -6.19 7.28 -19.91
CA PRO A 180 -5.96 8.71 -19.99
C PRO A 180 -5.04 9.11 -21.15
N GLY A 181 -4.55 8.13 -21.92
CA GLY A 181 -3.89 8.36 -23.21
C GLY A 181 -4.87 8.67 -24.35
N SER A 182 -6.16 8.35 -24.19
CA SER A 182 -7.21 8.57 -25.20
C SER A 182 -8.39 9.38 -24.67
N MET A 183 -8.44 9.66 -23.38
CA MET A 183 -9.54 10.35 -22.70
C MET A 183 -8.97 11.30 -21.65
N SER A 184 -9.66 12.40 -21.35
CA SER A 184 -9.35 13.18 -20.15
C SER A 184 -9.84 12.46 -18.89
N MET A 185 -9.24 12.77 -17.75
CA MET A 185 -9.70 12.22 -16.46
C MET A 185 -11.14 12.61 -16.14
N LYS A 186 -11.59 13.79 -16.59
CA LYS A 186 -12.99 14.21 -16.49
C LYS A 186 -13.93 13.28 -17.29
N ALA A 187 -13.56 12.91 -18.51
CA ALA A 187 -14.34 11.98 -19.32
C ALA A 187 -14.34 10.56 -18.74
N ILE A 188 -13.22 10.13 -18.15
CA ILE A 188 -13.13 8.87 -17.42
C ILE A 188 -14.08 8.90 -16.22
N GLN A 189 -14.04 9.91 -15.36
CA GLN A 189 -14.95 10.07 -14.22
C GLN A 189 -16.42 10.00 -14.67
N GLN A 190 -16.80 10.73 -15.72
CA GLN A 190 -18.16 10.72 -16.25
C GLN A 190 -18.59 9.33 -16.74
N THR A 191 -17.67 8.57 -17.34
CA THR A 191 -17.94 7.21 -17.79
C THR A 191 -18.10 6.24 -16.63
N LEU A 192 -17.29 6.37 -15.57
CA LEU A 192 -17.45 5.60 -14.33
C LEU A 192 -18.81 5.88 -13.69
N LYS A 193 -19.21 7.15 -13.60
CA LYS A 193 -20.50 7.59 -13.05
C LYS A 193 -21.70 7.07 -13.85
N ALA A 194 -21.57 7.02 -15.18
CA ALA A 194 -22.61 6.54 -16.08
C ALA A 194 -22.60 5.01 -16.28
N SER A 195 -21.64 4.29 -15.69
CA SER A 195 -21.52 2.85 -15.87
C SER A 195 -22.73 2.13 -15.28
N ARG A 196 -23.41 1.37 -16.13
CA ARG A 196 -24.45 0.42 -15.73
C ARG A 196 -23.89 -0.88 -15.12
N PRO A 197 -22.82 -1.49 -15.66
CA PRO A 197 -22.30 -2.74 -15.09
C PRO A 197 -21.56 -2.55 -13.77
N VAL A 198 -21.04 -1.36 -13.47
CA VAL A 198 -20.29 -1.07 -12.24
C VAL A 198 -20.82 0.20 -11.59
N PRO A 199 -21.53 0.10 -10.44
CA PRO A 199 -21.89 1.27 -9.65
C PRO A 199 -20.66 2.13 -9.31
N GLU A 200 -20.83 3.46 -9.31
CA GLU A 200 -19.72 4.42 -9.13
C GLU A 200 -18.88 4.12 -7.88
N HIS A 201 -19.54 3.95 -6.73
CA HIS A 201 -18.96 3.59 -5.43
C HIS A 201 -18.41 2.16 -5.36
N GLN A 202 -18.40 1.38 -6.44
CA GLN A 202 -17.81 0.03 -6.47
C GLN A 202 -16.58 -0.04 -7.34
N ASN A 203 -16.14 1.07 -7.94
CA ASN A 203 -14.93 1.08 -8.76
C ASN A 203 -13.68 0.81 -7.91
N PHE A 204 -12.74 0.05 -8.49
CA PHE A 204 -11.46 -0.33 -7.88
C PHE A 204 -10.67 0.89 -7.38
N LEU A 205 -10.60 1.93 -8.23
CA LEU A 205 -10.19 3.29 -7.89
C LEU A 205 -11.38 4.21 -8.19
N ASN A 206 -11.99 4.75 -7.13
CA ASN A 206 -13.17 5.60 -7.23
C ASN A 206 -12.76 7.08 -7.33
N LEU A 207 -13.43 7.79 -8.24
CA LEU A 207 -13.20 9.19 -8.60
C LEU A 207 -14.41 10.07 -8.28
N GLU A 208 -15.44 9.55 -7.61
CA GLU A 208 -16.72 10.20 -7.34
C GLU A 208 -16.59 11.61 -6.75
N HIS A 209 -15.64 11.80 -5.86
CA HIS A 209 -15.48 13.05 -5.10
C HIS A 209 -14.57 14.09 -5.78
N LEU A 210 -14.05 13.78 -6.97
CA LEU A 210 -13.27 14.74 -7.74
C LEU A 210 -14.15 15.79 -8.40
N SER A 211 -13.58 16.98 -8.57
CA SER A 211 -14.12 18.00 -9.45
C SER A 211 -13.02 18.57 -10.33
N PHE A 212 -13.41 19.09 -11.49
CA PHE A 212 -12.51 19.54 -12.54
C PHE A 212 -12.75 21.02 -12.83
N THR A 213 -11.68 21.80 -12.83
CA THR A 213 -11.68 23.19 -13.28
C THR A 213 -11.98 23.27 -14.79
N PRO A 214 -12.27 24.47 -15.34
CA PRO A 214 -12.42 24.64 -16.79
C PRO A 214 -11.19 24.21 -17.61
N ARG A 215 -10.00 24.20 -17.01
CA ARG A 215 -8.74 23.77 -17.65
C ARG A 215 -8.51 22.25 -17.58
N GLY A 216 -9.33 21.50 -16.85
CA GLY A 216 -9.13 20.07 -16.62
C GLY A 216 -8.33 19.73 -15.36
N ASP A 217 -7.75 20.73 -14.68
CA ASP A 217 -7.09 20.53 -13.39
C ASP A 217 -8.09 20.12 -12.30
N VAL A 218 -7.61 19.46 -11.25
CA VAL A 218 -8.41 18.74 -10.25
C VAL A 218 -8.50 19.53 -8.94
N LEU A 219 -9.71 19.84 -8.49
CA LEU A 219 -9.96 20.44 -7.18
C LEU A 219 -11.41 20.20 -6.72
N PRO A 220 -11.68 19.59 -5.54
CA PRO A 220 -10.70 19.02 -4.62
C PRO A 220 -10.03 17.75 -5.18
N PHE A 221 -8.83 17.43 -4.70
CA PHE A 221 -8.16 16.17 -5.00
C PHE A 221 -8.54 15.13 -3.92
N HIS A 222 -9.51 14.29 -4.26
CA HIS A 222 -10.08 13.21 -3.46
C HIS A 222 -10.25 11.95 -4.32
N VAL A 223 -9.36 10.97 -4.13
CA VAL A 223 -9.48 9.64 -4.75
C VAL A 223 -9.61 8.56 -3.69
N GLU A 224 -10.27 7.47 -4.03
CA GLU A 224 -10.53 6.36 -3.11
C GLU A 224 -10.08 5.01 -3.69
N PHE A 225 -9.22 4.31 -2.96
CA PHE A 225 -8.83 2.92 -3.25
C PHE A 225 -9.76 1.96 -2.53
N ARG A 226 -10.59 1.21 -3.28
CA ARG A 226 -11.62 0.32 -2.72
C ARG A 226 -11.25 -1.17 -2.74
N PHE A 227 -10.17 -1.51 -3.41
CA PHE A 227 -9.76 -2.90 -3.59
C PHE A 227 -9.15 -3.59 -2.37
N PRO A 228 -8.58 -2.92 -1.36
CA PRO A 228 -8.07 -3.62 -0.18
C PRO A 228 -9.18 -4.36 0.56
N ASP A 229 -8.88 -5.58 1.00
CA ASP A 229 -9.80 -6.38 1.81
C ASP A 229 -9.64 -6.00 3.29
N ALA A 230 -10.71 -6.07 4.09
CA ALA A 230 -10.61 -5.76 5.52
C ALA A 230 -9.72 -6.76 6.29
N HIS A 231 -8.86 -6.25 7.17
CA HIS A 231 -8.02 -7.03 8.07
C HIS A 231 -7.81 -6.31 9.41
N LEU A 232 -7.28 -7.04 10.41
CA LEU A 232 -7.06 -6.53 11.78
C LEU A 232 -5.58 -6.36 12.13
N SER A 233 -4.76 -6.04 11.12
CA SER A 233 -3.31 -5.79 11.29
C SER A 233 -3.02 -4.29 11.20
N PRO A 234 -2.79 -3.59 12.33
CA PRO A 234 -2.35 -2.19 12.35
C PRO A 234 -1.13 -1.93 11.47
N THR A 235 -0.14 -2.84 11.52
CA THR A 235 1.12 -2.67 10.78
C THR A 235 0.88 -2.68 9.27
N ALA A 236 0.05 -3.61 8.78
CA ALA A 236 -0.32 -3.65 7.36
C ALA A 236 -1.09 -2.39 6.93
N ILE A 237 -2.09 -1.92 7.69
CA ILE A 237 -2.88 -0.72 7.31
C ILE A 237 -1.96 0.52 7.25
N THR A 238 -1.03 0.62 8.19
CA THR A 238 -0.05 1.71 8.23
C THR A 238 0.87 1.66 7.00
N ALA A 239 1.40 0.50 6.66
CA ALA A 239 2.26 0.35 5.47
C ALA A 239 1.51 0.61 4.16
N GLN A 240 0.27 0.15 4.03
CA GLN A 240 -0.60 0.42 2.89
C GLN A 240 -0.94 1.91 2.75
N THR A 241 -1.08 2.62 3.87
CA THR A 241 -1.22 4.08 3.86
C THR A 241 -0.04 4.74 3.14
N PHE A 242 1.20 4.33 3.44
CA PHE A 242 2.39 4.87 2.78
C PHE A 242 2.56 4.36 1.35
N LEU A 243 2.10 3.15 1.02
CA LEU A 243 2.02 2.69 -0.38
C LEU A 243 1.19 3.63 -1.23
N PHE A 244 -0.01 4.01 -0.75
CA PHE A 244 -0.91 4.89 -1.51
C PHE A 244 -0.40 6.33 -1.60
N LEU A 245 0.26 6.83 -0.56
CA LEU A 245 0.98 8.09 -0.62
C LEU A 245 2.13 8.02 -1.65
N ALA A 246 2.91 6.93 -1.62
CA ALA A 246 4.04 6.75 -2.51
C ALA A 246 3.62 6.68 -3.98
N LEU A 247 2.51 5.99 -4.29
CA LEU A 247 1.93 5.96 -5.63
C LEU A 247 1.52 7.36 -6.11
N ALA A 248 0.94 8.19 -5.25
CA ALA A 248 0.56 9.56 -5.59
C ALA A 248 1.79 10.44 -5.86
N LEU A 249 2.82 10.37 -5.00
CA LEU A 249 4.05 11.13 -5.19
C LEU A 249 4.84 10.65 -6.41
N LYS A 250 4.83 9.34 -6.69
CA LYS A 250 5.42 8.79 -7.91
C LYS A 250 4.70 9.25 -9.17
N ALA A 251 3.38 9.44 -9.10
CA ALA A 251 2.62 10.00 -10.21
C ALA A 251 3.12 11.41 -10.58
N VAL A 252 3.52 12.22 -9.58
CA VAL A 252 4.12 13.54 -9.80
C VAL A 252 5.46 13.43 -10.53
N ASP A 253 6.34 12.51 -10.12
CA ASP A 253 7.61 12.28 -10.82
C ASP A 253 7.39 11.95 -12.30
N LEU A 254 6.44 11.06 -12.58
CA LEU A 254 6.13 10.61 -13.95
C LEU A 254 5.52 11.72 -14.81
N SER A 255 4.81 12.68 -14.21
CA SER A 255 4.17 13.80 -14.91
C SER A 255 5.15 14.77 -15.57
N GLN A 256 6.45 14.68 -15.25
CA GLN A 256 7.49 15.42 -15.95
C GLN A 256 7.74 14.92 -17.38
N TYR A 257 7.41 13.65 -17.63
CA TYR A 257 7.81 12.96 -18.86
C TYR A 257 6.61 12.64 -19.77
N GLY A 258 5.39 12.69 -19.24
CA GLY A 258 4.15 12.40 -19.95
C GLY A 258 3.26 11.45 -19.14
N ILE A 259 2.50 10.59 -19.83
CA ILE A 259 1.64 9.58 -19.19
C ILE A 259 2.27 8.20 -19.24
N LEU A 260 2.33 7.53 -18.09
CA LEU A 260 2.75 6.14 -17.96
C LEU A 260 1.93 5.21 -18.87
N HIS A 261 2.61 4.34 -19.60
CA HIS A 261 2.01 3.26 -20.38
C HIS A 261 1.78 2.01 -19.51
N VAL A 262 0.61 1.37 -19.63
CA VAL A 262 0.24 0.19 -18.82
C VAL A 262 0.97 -1.10 -19.23
N GLY A 263 1.52 -1.14 -20.44
CA GLY A 263 2.39 -2.20 -20.96
C GLY A 263 2.00 -2.61 -22.38
N LYS A 264 2.79 -3.48 -23.02
CA LYS A 264 2.44 -4.00 -24.36
C LYS A 264 1.12 -4.77 -24.32
N THR A 265 0.40 -4.84 -25.44
CA THR A 265 -0.92 -5.47 -25.53
C THR A 265 -0.98 -6.86 -24.89
N VAL A 266 -0.05 -7.76 -25.21
CA VAL A 266 -0.02 -9.13 -24.67
C VAL A 266 0.20 -9.12 -23.15
N SER A 267 1.20 -8.37 -22.67
CA SER A 267 1.47 -8.25 -21.23
C SER A 267 0.30 -7.62 -20.47
N TRP A 268 -0.37 -6.63 -21.07
CA TRP A 268 -1.55 -5.99 -20.49
C TRP A 268 -2.75 -6.95 -20.43
N GLN A 269 -2.99 -7.72 -21.50
CA GLN A 269 -4.03 -8.75 -21.52
C GLN A 269 -3.80 -9.80 -20.43
N ARG A 270 -2.55 -10.23 -20.24
CA ARG A 270 -2.17 -11.14 -19.16
C ARG A 270 -2.47 -10.55 -17.77
N LYS A 271 -2.14 -9.28 -17.53
CA LYS A 271 -2.50 -8.61 -16.26
C LYS A 271 -4.02 -8.57 -16.05
N VAL A 272 -4.80 -8.27 -17.08
CA VAL A 272 -6.28 -8.26 -16.99
C VAL A 272 -6.83 -9.67 -16.72
N GLU A 273 -6.25 -10.70 -17.32
CA GLU A 273 -6.60 -12.10 -17.06
C GLU A 273 -6.37 -12.47 -15.59
N ILE A 274 -5.17 -12.21 -15.06
CA ILE A 274 -4.85 -12.48 -13.65
C ILE A 274 -5.77 -11.69 -12.72
N LEU A 275 -6.04 -10.42 -13.04
CA LEU A 275 -6.97 -9.62 -12.23
C LEU A 275 -8.39 -10.19 -12.24
N ASN A 276 -8.86 -10.78 -13.34
CA ASN A 276 -10.15 -11.48 -13.39
C ASN A 276 -10.13 -12.77 -12.55
N LEU A 277 -9.00 -13.47 -12.47
CA LEU A 277 -8.84 -14.61 -11.56
C LEU A 277 -8.83 -14.17 -10.09
N LEU A 278 -8.19 -13.04 -9.78
CA LEU A 278 -8.15 -12.47 -8.43
C LEU A 278 -9.45 -11.77 -8.01
N SER A 279 -10.25 -11.25 -8.94
CA SER A 279 -11.44 -10.46 -8.64
C SER A 279 -12.59 -10.83 -9.57
N ASN A 280 -13.45 -11.75 -9.10
CA ASN A 280 -14.62 -12.23 -9.84
C ASN A 280 -15.82 -12.42 -8.91
N ASN A 281 -16.90 -12.95 -9.48
CA ASN A 281 -18.16 -13.17 -8.78
C ASN A 281 -18.50 -14.66 -8.61
N ASP A 282 -17.56 -15.54 -8.92
CA ASP A 282 -17.80 -16.98 -9.05
C ASP A 282 -17.63 -17.72 -7.71
N GLY A 283 -17.04 -17.05 -6.71
CA GLY A 283 -16.83 -17.58 -5.37
C GLY A 283 -18.07 -17.58 -4.48
N LYS A 284 -18.04 -18.39 -3.40
CA LYS A 284 -19.11 -18.50 -2.41
C LYS A 284 -19.10 -17.32 -1.42
N LEU A 285 -20.25 -17.02 -0.79
CA LEU A 285 -20.34 -16.16 0.41
C LEU A 285 -19.60 -14.81 0.31
N ALA A 286 -19.69 -14.12 -0.83
CA ALA A 286 -19.07 -12.83 -1.11
C ALA A 286 -17.53 -12.83 -1.24
N THR A 287 -16.91 -13.97 -1.53
CA THR A 287 -15.52 -14.04 -2.02
C THR A 287 -15.46 -14.15 -3.53
N SER A 288 -14.29 -13.87 -4.12
CA SER A 288 -13.95 -14.33 -5.47
C SER A 288 -13.59 -15.82 -5.42
N ASP A 289 -13.76 -16.53 -6.54
CA ASP A 289 -13.17 -17.85 -6.73
C ASP A 289 -11.75 -17.66 -7.26
N THR A 290 -10.77 -18.07 -6.45
CA THR A 290 -9.34 -17.92 -6.77
C THR A 290 -8.66 -19.29 -6.95
N SER A 291 -9.44 -20.35 -7.15
CA SER A 291 -8.92 -21.71 -7.40
C SER A 291 -8.01 -21.80 -8.63
N GLY A 292 -8.20 -20.91 -9.61
CA GLY A 292 -7.34 -20.80 -10.79
C GLY A 292 -6.02 -20.05 -10.57
N ILE A 293 -5.76 -19.50 -9.39
CA ILE A 293 -4.48 -18.87 -9.06
C ILE A 293 -3.49 -19.97 -8.68
N THR A 294 -2.69 -20.44 -9.62
CA THR A 294 -1.63 -21.45 -9.36
C THR A 294 -0.43 -20.84 -8.65
N ASP A 295 0.54 -21.66 -8.26
CA ASP A 295 1.76 -21.17 -7.60
C ASP A 295 2.66 -20.42 -8.60
N GLU A 296 2.62 -20.78 -9.89
CA GLU A 296 3.29 -20.00 -10.96
C GLU A 296 2.69 -18.60 -11.09
N ILE A 297 1.37 -18.45 -10.96
CA ILE A 297 0.71 -17.14 -10.96
C ILE A 297 1.06 -16.35 -9.70
N ILE A 298 1.18 -17.01 -8.54
CA ILE A 298 1.66 -16.36 -7.32
C ILE A 298 3.06 -15.79 -7.53
N GLU A 299 3.95 -16.55 -8.16
CA GLU A 299 5.32 -16.08 -8.42
C GLU A 299 5.34 -14.92 -9.43
N GLU A 300 4.49 -14.97 -10.47
CA GLU A 300 4.28 -13.85 -11.39
C GLU A 300 3.81 -12.59 -10.64
N LEU A 301 2.87 -12.73 -9.70
CA LEU A 301 2.38 -11.64 -8.87
C LEU A 301 3.44 -11.09 -7.92
N ARG A 302 4.24 -11.94 -7.27
CA ARG A 302 5.36 -11.53 -6.41
C ARG A 302 6.37 -10.70 -7.17
N GLN A 303 6.80 -11.18 -8.34
CA GLN A 303 7.74 -10.45 -9.18
C GLN A 303 7.17 -9.09 -9.59
N GLY A 304 5.88 -9.03 -9.93
CA GLY A 304 5.20 -7.76 -10.22
C GLY A 304 5.13 -6.83 -9.00
N CYS A 305 4.88 -7.36 -7.79
CA CYS A 305 4.90 -6.59 -6.56
C CYS A 305 6.31 -6.03 -6.30
N TYR A 306 7.36 -6.81 -6.48
CA TYR A 306 8.74 -6.35 -6.36
C TYR A 306 9.08 -5.28 -7.40
N GLU A 307 8.67 -5.43 -8.66
CA GLU A 307 8.83 -4.37 -9.68
C GLU A 307 8.15 -3.06 -9.23
N MET A 308 6.92 -3.14 -8.71
CA MET A 308 6.20 -1.98 -8.22
C MET A 308 6.88 -1.33 -7.01
N LEU A 309 7.31 -2.12 -6.04
CA LEU A 309 7.95 -1.60 -4.83
C LEU A 309 9.33 -1.00 -5.14
N ASP A 310 10.11 -1.62 -6.03
CA ASP A 310 11.39 -1.09 -6.53
C ASP A 310 11.19 0.26 -7.23
N LEU A 311 10.14 0.40 -8.05
CA LEU A 311 9.77 1.69 -8.67
C LEU A 311 9.47 2.79 -7.63
N LEU A 312 9.00 2.40 -6.44
CA LEU A 312 8.62 3.30 -5.35
C LEU A 312 9.75 3.53 -4.32
N VAL A 313 10.85 2.77 -4.34
CA VAL A 313 11.99 2.93 -3.41
C VAL A 313 12.43 4.40 -3.28
N PRO A 314 12.66 5.16 -4.37
CA PRO A 314 13.11 6.55 -4.24
C PRO A 314 12.11 7.46 -3.51
N ILE A 315 10.81 7.12 -3.51
CA ILE A 315 9.80 7.86 -2.76
C ILE A 315 9.84 7.47 -1.28
N PHE A 316 10.03 6.18 -0.97
CA PHE A 316 10.16 5.71 0.42
C PHE A 316 11.42 6.26 1.09
N ASP A 317 12.51 6.46 0.34
CA ASP A 317 13.74 7.10 0.86
C ASP A 317 13.51 8.55 1.32
N HIS A 318 12.46 9.21 0.83
CA HIS A 318 12.05 10.53 1.31
C HIS A 318 11.21 10.50 2.59
N PHE A 319 10.68 9.33 2.99
CA PHE A 319 9.91 9.19 4.21
C PHE A 319 10.84 8.94 5.40
N THR A 320 11.01 9.96 6.24
CA THR A 320 11.83 9.86 7.45
C THR A 320 11.33 8.76 8.38
N ASP A 321 12.24 7.89 8.84
CA ASP A 321 12.00 6.82 9.83
C ASP A 321 10.79 5.93 9.52
N ASN A 322 10.64 5.54 8.25
CA ASN A 322 9.48 4.80 7.77
C ASN A 322 9.81 3.36 7.39
N PRO A 323 9.52 2.37 8.25
CA PRO A 323 9.71 0.94 7.93
C PRO A 323 8.60 0.36 7.04
N GLY A 324 7.75 1.20 6.44
CA GLY A 324 6.61 0.76 5.65
C GLY A 324 7.00 -0.07 4.43
N LEU A 325 8.13 0.22 3.80
CA LEU A 325 8.62 -0.54 2.65
C LEU A 325 8.95 -2.00 3.05
N ASP A 326 9.60 -2.21 4.18
CA ASP A 326 9.96 -3.55 4.68
C ASP A 326 8.71 -4.40 4.97
N VAL A 327 7.66 -3.77 5.49
CA VAL A 327 6.34 -4.41 5.67
C VAL A 327 5.70 -4.75 4.33
N LEU A 328 5.77 -3.84 3.35
CA LEU A 328 5.20 -4.06 2.01
C LEU A 328 5.95 -5.16 1.26
N LEU A 329 7.27 -5.25 1.38
CA LEU A 329 8.07 -6.35 0.83
C LEU A 329 7.65 -7.70 1.45
N ALA A 330 7.42 -7.73 2.77
CA ALA A 330 6.91 -8.93 3.41
C ALA A 330 5.49 -9.31 2.92
N LEU A 331 4.63 -8.33 2.66
CA LEU A 331 3.28 -8.54 2.11
C LEU A 331 3.30 -8.91 0.61
N ALA A 332 4.30 -8.45 -0.14
CA ALA A 332 4.53 -8.85 -1.53
C ALA A 332 4.88 -10.35 -1.59
N GLU A 333 5.79 -10.79 -0.71
CA GLU A 333 6.21 -12.19 -0.64
C GLU A 333 5.09 -13.11 -0.15
N THR A 334 4.39 -12.72 0.91
CA THR A 334 3.32 -13.53 1.49
C THR A 334 2.21 -12.59 1.97
N PRO A 335 1.21 -12.26 1.13
CA PRO A 335 0.10 -11.43 1.59
C PRO A 335 -0.69 -12.12 2.69
N MET A 336 -1.46 -11.32 3.43
CA MET A 336 -2.27 -11.81 4.56
C MET A 336 -3.19 -12.95 4.14
N SER A 337 -3.76 -12.94 2.93
CA SER A 337 -4.60 -14.02 2.45
C SER A 337 -3.89 -15.38 2.40
N LEU A 338 -2.63 -15.41 1.97
CA LEU A 338 -1.83 -16.63 1.96
C LEU A 338 -1.51 -17.07 3.39
N MET A 339 -1.10 -16.15 4.26
CA MET A 339 -0.87 -16.47 5.68
C MET A 339 -2.12 -17.05 6.35
N ARG A 340 -3.29 -16.43 6.10
CA ARG A 340 -4.59 -16.90 6.59
C ARG A 340 -4.95 -18.27 6.03
N SER A 341 -4.68 -18.52 4.74
CA SER A 341 -4.93 -19.80 4.11
C SER A 341 -4.08 -20.95 4.69
N SER A 342 -2.89 -20.62 5.20
CA SER A 342 -2.00 -21.52 5.93
C SER A 342 -2.35 -21.66 7.42
N GLY A 343 -3.44 -21.05 7.89
CA GLY A 343 -3.94 -21.21 9.25
C GLY A 343 -3.51 -20.15 10.26
N HIS A 344 -2.77 -19.10 9.84
CA HIS A 344 -2.38 -18.04 10.77
C HIS A 344 -3.57 -17.17 11.22
N GLY A 345 -3.61 -16.85 12.51
CA GLY A 345 -4.54 -15.88 13.09
C GLY A 345 -4.10 -14.44 12.84
N TRP A 346 -4.99 -13.47 13.09
CA TRP A 346 -4.66 -12.05 12.95
C TRP A 346 -3.54 -11.60 13.89
N ASP A 347 -3.48 -12.15 15.10
CA ASP A 347 -2.43 -11.81 16.08
C ASP A 347 -1.06 -12.29 15.59
N THR A 348 -0.95 -13.54 15.12
CA THR A 348 0.30 -14.07 14.55
C THR A 348 0.75 -13.32 13.30
N ILE A 349 -0.20 -12.92 12.45
CA ILE A 349 0.09 -12.10 11.27
C ILE A 349 0.63 -10.72 11.70
N GLU A 350 -0.02 -10.09 12.68
CA GLU A 350 0.43 -8.79 13.20
C GLU A 350 1.82 -8.89 13.84
N GLU A 351 2.09 -9.91 14.67
CA GLU A 351 3.41 -10.15 15.27
C GLU A 351 4.50 -10.27 14.20
N ARG A 352 4.24 -11.05 13.14
CA ARG A 352 5.18 -11.23 12.02
C ARG A 352 5.46 -9.94 11.26
N LEU A 353 4.43 -9.12 11.04
CA LEU A 353 4.58 -7.84 10.34
C LEU A 353 5.21 -6.76 11.24
N ALA A 354 4.80 -6.69 12.50
CA ALA A 354 5.35 -5.76 13.49
C ALA A 354 6.84 -6.01 13.76
N ALA A 355 7.30 -7.26 13.67
CA ALA A 355 8.73 -7.58 13.72
C ALA A 355 9.54 -6.87 12.62
N ARG A 356 8.94 -6.54 11.46
CA ARG A 356 9.58 -5.75 10.40
C ARG A 356 9.69 -4.27 10.73
N THR A 357 8.96 -3.81 11.74
CA THR A 357 9.03 -2.43 12.21
C THR A 357 9.72 -2.35 13.56
N ALA A 358 10.19 -3.44 14.15
CA ALA A 358 10.84 -3.45 15.45
C ALA A 358 12.30 -2.97 15.32
N VAL A 359 12.47 -1.68 15.06
CA VAL A 359 13.74 -0.98 15.30
C VAL A 359 13.77 -0.46 16.73
N ASP A 360 14.91 -0.60 17.39
CA ASP A 360 15.18 -0.07 18.72
C ASP A 360 15.38 1.46 18.73
N ASP A 361 15.78 2.02 19.87
CA ASP A 361 16.04 3.46 20.04
C ASP A 361 17.20 3.98 19.16
N LEU A 362 18.05 3.08 18.64
CA LEU A 362 19.14 3.39 17.70
C LEU A 362 18.71 3.19 16.24
N GLY A 363 17.44 2.84 16.00
CA GLY A 363 16.94 2.55 14.67
C GLY A 363 17.42 1.21 14.11
N LEU A 364 17.87 0.27 14.96
CA LEU A 364 18.40 -1.04 14.60
C LEU A 364 17.37 -2.14 14.82
N ASP A 365 17.18 -3.02 13.84
CA ASP A 365 16.38 -4.24 13.98
C ASP A 365 17.26 -5.49 14.24
N GLU A 366 16.63 -6.65 14.43
CA GLU A 366 17.34 -7.92 14.67
C GLU A 366 18.32 -8.29 13.54
N ILE A 367 18.02 -7.93 12.29
CA ILE A 367 18.90 -8.19 11.16
C ILE A 367 20.14 -7.29 11.25
N ASP A 368 19.98 -6.04 11.67
CA ASP A 368 21.13 -5.16 11.92
C ASP A 368 22.01 -5.72 13.05
N TYR A 369 21.40 -6.22 14.12
CA TYR A 369 22.14 -6.88 15.19
C TYR A 369 22.89 -8.12 14.72
N ARG A 370 22.28 -8.95 13.87
CA ARG A 370 22.95 -10.11 13.26
C ARG A 370 24.06 -9.69 12.30
N LEU A 371 23.83 -8.68 11.48
CA LEU A 371 24.85 -8.11 10.57
C LEU A 371 26.04 -7.59 11.39
N MET A 372 25.78 -6.81 12.44
CA MET A 372 26.80 -6.31 13.36
C MET A 372 27.56 -7.43 14.04
N GLN A 373 26.85 -8.43 14.58
CA GLN A 373 27.46 -9.58 15.24
C GLN A 373 28.40 -10.33 14.29
N ARG A 374 27.96 -10.59 13.05
CA ARG A 374 28.77 -11.33 12.06
C ARG A 374 29.98 -10.54 11.57
N ILE A 375 29.86 -9.21 11.44
CA ILE A 375 31.00 -8.31 11.19
C ILE A 375 31.99 -8.38 12.35
N GLU A 376 31.51 -8.28 13.60
CA GLU A 376 32.36 -8.29 14.80
C GLU A 376 33.11 -9.62 14.99
N LEU A 377 32.43 -10.73 14.66
CA LEU A 377 32.96 -12.09 14.77
C LEU A 377 33.80 -12.51 13.55
N GLY A 378 33.83 -11.72 12.47
CA GLY A 378 34.56 -12.03 11.25
C GLY A 378 34.05 -13.28 10.51
N GLU A 379 32.75 -13.57 10.61
CA GLU A 379 32.14 -14.80 10.07
C GLU A 379 32.16 -14.89 8.54
N TRP A 380 32.33 -13.76 7.85
CA TRP A 380 32.46 -13.68 6.39
C TRP A 380 33.87 -13.23 5.96
N SER A 381 34.90 -13.72 6.65
CA SER A 381 36.30 -13.46 6.32
C SER A 381 36.79 -14.21 5.09
N ALA A 382 37.97 -13.80 4.58
CA ALA A 382 38.61 -14.35 3.38
C ALA A 382 37.78 -14.18 2.09
N SER A 383 36.98 -13.13 2.00
CA SER A 383 36.32 -12.74 0.75
C SER A 383 37.32 -12.00 -0.16
N ASP A 384 37.31 -12.33 -1.45
CA ASP A 384 38.25 -11.79 -2.45
C ASP A 384 38.03 -10.30 -2.78
N SER A 385 36.85 -9.77 -2.45
CA SER A 385 36.45 -8.39 -2.74
C SER A 385 35.29 -7.97 -1.85
N VAL A 386 35.04 -6.66 -1.80
CA VAL A 386 33.84 -6.09 -1.17
C VAL A 386 32.57 -6.64 -1.82
N GLU A 387 32.51 -6.75 -3.15
CA GLU A 387 31.33 -7.30 -3.83
C GLU A 387 31.08 -8.76 -3.46
N ALA A 388 32.11 -9.60 -3.41
CA ALA A 388 31.99 -11.00 -3.00
C ALA A 388 31.49 -11.13 -1.56
N TRP A 389 32.02 -10.30 -0.66
CA TRP A 389 31.57 -10.22 0.73
C TRP A 389 30.10 -9.82 0.83
N GLN A 390 29.69 -8.79 0.07
CA GLN A 390 28.31 -8.30 0.07
C GLN A 390 27.34 -9.36 -0.45
N TRP A 391 27.71 -10.10 -1.50
CA TRP A 391 26.90 -11.21 -1.98
C TRP A 391 26.73 -12.31 -0.94
N GLN A 392 27.80 -12.68 -0.25
CA GLN A 392 27.75 -13.69 0.80
C GLN A 392 26.89 -13.24 1.99
N ALA A 393 27.08 -12.01 2.46
CA ALA A 393 26.33 -11.43 3.57
C ALA A 393 24.84 -11.25 3.21
N ALA A 394 24.54 -10.76 2.02
CA ALA A 394 23.17 -10.60 1.53
C ALA A 394 22.45 -11.94 1.43
N SER A 395 23.11 -12.96 0.86
CA SER A 395 22.53 -14.30 0.75
C SER A 395 22.25 -14.93 2.11
N ASP A 396 23.17 -14.82 3.06
CA ASP A 396 23.04 -15.44 4.39
C ASP A 396 22.01 -14.72 5.28
N LEU A 397 21.88 -13.40 5.14
CA LEU A 397 20.87 -12.60 5.84
C LEU A 397 19.53 -12.52 5.11
N PHE A 398 19.40 -13.16 3.94
CA PHE A 398 18.21 -13.10 3.08
C PHE A 398 17.82 -11.67 2.69
N LEU A 399 18.81 -10.87 2.31
CA LEU A 399 18.66 -9.47 1.88
C LEU A 399 18.91 -9.32 0.38
N THR A 400 18.32 -8.28 -0.22
CA THR A 400 18.75 -7.82 -1.55
C THR A 400 20.07 -7.04 -1.43
N PRO A 401 20.86 -6.91 -2.51
CA PRO A 401 22.07 -6.08 -2.49
C PRO A 401 21.79 -4.63 -2.07
N GLN A 402 20.70 -4.02 -2.54
CA GLN A 402 20.34 -2.66 -2.15
C GLN A 402 20.00 -2.54 -0.66
N GLU A 403 19.31 -3.53 -0.11
CA GLU A 403 18.95 -3.54 1.31
C GLU A 403 20.17 -3.73 2.21
N LEU A 404 21.11 -4.60 1.81
CA LEU A 404 22.38 -4.74 2.51
C LEU A 404 23.18 -3.43 2.47
N GLU A 405 23.25 -2.76 1.31
CA GLU A 405 23.95 -1.49 1.17
C GLU A 405 23.36 -0.40 2.06
N ARG A 406 22.02 -0.26 2.08
CA ARG A 406 21.31 0.67 2.98
C ARG A 406 21.65 0.42 4.44
N ARG A 407 21.68 -0.84 4.86
CA ARG A 407 22.02 -1.24 6.23
C ARG A 407 23.48 -0.97 6.56
N LEU A 408 24.41 -1.28 5.67
CA LEU A 408 25.83 -0.97 5.84
C LEU A 408 26.07 0.54 5.96
N ASN A 409 25.39 1.36 5.16
CA ASN A 409 25.48 2.81 5.24
C ASN A 409 25.00 3.32 6.61
N ARG A 410 23.87 2.80 7.12
CA ARG A 410 23.39 3.12 8.48
C ARG A 410 24.40 2.70 9.56
N LEU A 411 24.99 1.51 9.43
CA LEU A 411 26.01 1.03 10.37
C LEU A 411 27.32 1.84 10.29
N ASP A 412 27.71 2.34 9.12
CA ASP A 412 28.87 3.23 8.97
C ASP A 412 28.63 4.56 9.69
N VAL A 413 27.42 5.11 9.61
CA VAL A 413 27.05 6.31 10.38
C VAL A 413 27.10 6.06 11.89
N LEU A 414 26.63 4.89 12.35
CA LEU A 414 26.53 4.57 13.79
C LEU A 414 27.85 4.17 14.44
N ARG A 415 28.65 3.31 13.79
CA ARG A 415 29.86 2.70 14.36
C ARG A 415 31.09 2.83 13.46
N GLY A 416 30.93 3.33 12.24
CA GLY A 416 31.98 3.33 11.24
C GLY A 416 32.24 1.92 10.71
N VAL A 417 32.02 1.68 9.44
CA VAL A 417 32.32 0.41 8.76
C VAL A 417 33.42 0.68 7.74
N ARG A 418 34.39 -0.22 7.64
CA ARG A 418 35.40 -0.19 6.58
C ARG A 418 35.77 -1.60 6.13
N TRP A 419 36.23 -1.69 4.90
CA TRP A 419 36.88 -2.90 4.40
C TRP A 419 38.26 -3.09 5.04
N ASP A 420 38.61 -4.34 5.37
CA ASP A 420 39.94 -4.74 5.80
C ASP A 420 40.55 -5.72 4.79
N GLU A 421 41.43 -5.21 3.93
CA GLU A 421 42.11 -5.97 2.87
C GLU A 421 42.90 -7.16 3.39
N ARG A 422 43.40 -7.09 4.62
CA ARG A 422 44.22 -8.18 5.19
C ARG A 422 43.37 -9.36 5.60
N GLN A 423 42.14 -9.10 6.08
CA GLN A 423 41.22 -10.13 6.55
C GLN A 423 40.19 -10.54 5.48
N GLY A 424 40.04 -9.74 4.41
CA GLY A 424 39.02 -9.94 3.39
C GLY A 424 37.61 -9.86 3.99
N THR A 425 37.34 -8.86 4.84
CA THR A 425 36.04 -8.66 5.49
C THR A 425 35.77 -7.19 5.81
N MET A 426 34.50 -6.85 6.05
CA MET A 426 34.12 -5.62 6.73
C MET A 426 34.49 -5.68 8.21
N VAL A 427 34.93 -4.56 8.78
CA VAL A 427 35.23 -4.37 10.21
C VAL A 427 34.70 -3.02 10.68
N PHE A 428 34.39 -2.91 11.98
CA PHE A 428 34.05 -1.62 12.57
C PHE A 428 35.31 -0.76 12.81
N LYS A 429 35.18 0.55 12.60
CA LYS A 429 36.21 1.53 12.96
C LYS A 429 36.28 1.58 14.50
N ARG A 430 37.50 1.61 15.03
CA ARG A 430 37.74 1.73 16.48
C ARG A 430 37.60 3.17 16.95
#